data_AF-A0A0M0T902-F1
#
_entry.id   AF-A0A0M0T902-F1
#
_cell.length_a   1.000
_cell.length_b   1.000
_cell.length_c   1.000
_cell.angle_alpha   90.00
_cell.angle_beta   90.00
_cell.angle_gamma   90.00
#
_symmetry.space_group_name_H-M   'P 1'
#
loop_
_entity.id
_entity.type
_entity.pdbx_description
1 polymer ?
#
loop_
_entity_poly.entity_id
_entity_poly.type
_entity_poly.pdbx_seq_one_letter_code
_entity_poly.pdbx_strand_id
1 'polypeptide(L)' 'MKFEELSYDSQEAAIKVLADLLRIKYQQTFDLPDNAVRYLGHSVRKAFAALESEEPTYGSDED' A
#
# COMPACT_ATOMS: atom_id res chain seq x y z
N MET A 1 10.86 7.24 1.24
CA MET A 1 10.93 5.89 1.81
C MET A 1 10.88 4.85 0.70
N LYS A 2 11.85 3.94 0.68
CA LYS A 2 11.83 2.72 -0.13
C LYS A 2 10.96 1.65 0.56
N PHE A 3 10.54 0.64 -0.18
CA PHE A 3 9.73 -0.44 0.39
C PHE A 3 10.50 -1.24 1.46
N GLU A 4 11.78 -1.50 1.21
CA GLU A 4 12.71 -2.16 2.13
C GLU A 4 12.97 -1.40 3.44
N GLU A 5 12.57 -0.12 3.50
CA GLU A 5 12.71 0.71 4.69
C GLU A 5 11.47 0.63 5.60
N LEU A 6 10.34 0.05 5.14
CA LEU A 6 9.15 -0.17 5.97
C LEU A 6 9.42 -1.26 7.02
N SER A 7 8.66 -1.24 8.12
CA SER A 7 8.68 -2.37 9.05
C SER A 7 8.30 -3.69 8.35
N TYR A 8 8.78 -4.81 8.90
CA TYR A 8 8.48 -6.14 8.34
C TYR A 8 6.97 -6.38 8.24
N ASP A 9 6.21 -6.01 9.27
CA ASP A 9 4.76 -6.18 9.32
C ASP A 9 4.06 -5.34 8.24
N SER A 10 4.50 -4.10 8.03
CA SER A 10 3.99 -3.26 6.94
C SER A 10 4.36 -3.80 5.57
N GLN A 11 5.55 -4.38 5.39
CA GLN A 11 5.91 -5.03 4.14
C GLN A 11 5.01 -6.23 3.85
N GLU A 12 4.78 -7.09 4.86
CA GLU A 12 3.92 -8.26 4.72
C GLU A 12 2.47 -7.85 4.41
N ALA A 13 1.93 -6.87 5.13
CA ALA A 13 0.60 -6.33 4.89
C ALA A 13 0.47 -5.69 3.50
N ALA A 14 1.46 -4.91 3.06
CA ALA A 14 1.49 -4.31 1.74
C ALA A 14 1.52 -5.36 0.62
N ILE A 15 2.28 -6.45 0.77
CA ILE A 15 2.32 -7.55 -0.19
C ILE A 15 0.96 -8.23 -0.30
N LYS A 16 0.29 -8.50 0.84
CA LYS A 16 -1.05 -9.11 0.86
C LYS A 16 -2.08 -8.23 0.15
N VAL A 17 -2.12 -6.94 0.49
CA VAL A 17 -3.03 -5.97 -0.15
C VAL A 17 -2.77 -5.87 -1.65
N LEU A 18 -1.51 -5.80 -2.08
CA LEU A 18 -1.16 -5.75 -3.50
C LEU A 18 -1.62 -7.02 -4.23
N ALA A 19 -1.39 -8.20 -3.65
CA ALA A 19 -1.81 -9.47 -4.24
C ALA A 19 -3.33 -9.53 -4.43
N ASP A 20 -4.11 -9.08 -3.45
CA ASP A 20 -5.57 -9.03 -3.53
C ASP A 20 -6.07 -8.04 -4.60
N LEU A 21 -5.48 -6.85 -4.68
CA LEU A 21 -5.82 -5.86 -5.70
C LEU A 21 -5.55 -6.38 -7.12
N LEU A 22 -4.40 -7.06 -7.31
CA LEU A 22 -4.06 -7.68 -8.59
C LEU A 22 -5.01 -8.82 -8.94
N ARG A 23 -5.37 -9.66 -7.96
CA ARG A 23 -6.34 -10.74 -8.15
C ARG A 23 -7.71 -10.21 -8.58
N ILE A 24 -8.22 -9.19 -7.89
CA ILE A 24 -9.50 -8.55 -8.21
C ILE A 24 -9.46 -8.00 -9.64
N LYS A 25 -8.39 -7.28 -9.99
CA LYS A 25 -8.23 -6.72 -11.33
C LYS A 25 -8.22 -7.80 -12.40
N TYR A 26 -7.44 -8.86 -12.20
CA TYR A 26 -7.39 -9.99 -13.12
C TYR A 26 -8.76 -10.66 -13.29
N GLN A 27 -9.52 -10.83 -12.20
CA GLN A 27 -10.86 -11.41 -12.28
C GLN A 27 -11.87 -10.53 -13.04
N GLN A 28 -11.67 -9.21 -13.06
CA GLN A 28 -12.54 -8.26 -13.76
C GLN A 28 -12.22 -8.16 -15.25
N THR A 29 -10.94 -8.12 -15.60
CA THR A 29 -10.50 -7.84 -16.98
C THR A 29 -9.88 -9.03 -17.70
N PHE A 30 -9.68 -10.16 -17.00
CA PHE A 30 -8.89 -11.32 -17.46
C PHE A 30 -7.48 -10.92 -17.96
N ASP A 31 -6.97 -9.81 -17.45
CA ASP A 31 -5.71 -9.20 -17.87
C ASP A 31 -5.07 -8.44 -16.71
N LEU A 32 -3.74 -8.36 -16.72
CA LEU A 32 -2.92 -7.63 -15.77
C LEU A 32 -1.81 -6.88 -16.52
N PRO A 33 -2.14 -5.76 -17.17
CA PRO A 33 -1.15 -5.01 -17.93
C PRO A 33 -0.09 -4.42 -16.99
N ASP A 34 1.17 -4.37 -17.45
CA ASP A 34 2.32 -3.90 -16.66
C ASP A 34 2.11 -2.53 -16.01
N ASN A 35 1.40 -1.63 -16.69
CA ASN A 35 1.08 -0.30 -16.16
C ASN A 35 0.20 -0.38 -14.91
N ALA A 36 -0.76 -1.30 -14.87
CA ALA A 36 -1.63 -1.52 -13.73
C ALA A 36 -0.87 -2.12 -12.56
N VAL A 37 0.00 -3.10 -12.83
CA VAL A 37 0.84 -3.72 -11.79
C VAL A 37 1.73 -2.66 -11.13
N ARG A 38 2.41 -1.84 -11.95
CA ARG A 38 3.27 -0.75 -11.46
C ARG A 38 2.49 0.31 -10.69
N TYR A 39 1.33 0.72 -11.19
CA TYR A 39 0.49 1.72 -10.54
C TYR A 39 0.02 1.23 -9.16
N LEU A 40 -0.53 0.01 -9.08
CA LEU A 40 -1.02 -0.56 -7.82
C LEU A 40 0.12 -0.74 -6.81
N GLY A 41 1.27 -1.27 -7.24
CA GLY A 41 2.43 -1.40 -6.38
C GLY A 41 2.93 -0.06 -5.83
N HIS A 42 2.96 0.99 -6.66
CA HIS A 42 3.35 2.32 -6.22
C HIS A 42 2.37 2.90 -5.19
N SER A 43 1.07 2.78 -5.44
CA SER A 43 0.00 3.29 -4.56
C SER A 43 0.02 2.60 -3.20
N VAL A 44 0.12 1.27 -3.17
CA VAL A 44 0.20 0.50 -1.92
C VAL A 44 1.43 0.90 -1.10
N ARG A 45 2.61 0.94 -1.72
CA ARG A 45 3.84 1.38 -1.04
C ARG A 45 3.71 2.78 -0.43
N LYS A 46 3.09 3.72 -1.16
CA LYS A 46 2.92 5.09 -0.67
C LYS A 46 1.97 5.16 0.52
N ALA A 47 0.89 4.38 0.52
CA ALA A 47 -0.06 4.33 1.62
C ALA A 47 0.60 3.84 2.92
N PHE A 48 1.35 2.73 2.86
CA PHE A 48 2.04 2.20 4.05
C PHE A 48 3.16 3.13 4.55
N ALA A 49 3.92 3.73 3.62
CA ALA A 49 4.92 4.72 4.00
C ALA A 49 4.29 5.94 4.71
N ALA A 50 3.10 6.37 4.26
CA ALA A 50 2.36 7.44 4.93
C ALA A 50 1.96 7.03 6.36
N LEU A 51 1.38 5.82 6.54
CA LEU A 51 0.95 5.31 7.84
C LEU A 51 2.09 5.17 8.86
N GLU A 52 3.29 4.79 8.44
CA GLU A 52 4.45 4.73 9.35
C GLU A 52 5.07 6.10 9.63
N SER A 53 4.89 7.06 8.71
CA SER A 53 5.42 8.42 8.84
C SER A 53 4.49 9.39 9.56
N GLU A 54 3.19 9.09 9.58
CA GLU A 54 2.22 9.78 10.42
C GLU A 54 2.54 9.37 11.86
N GLU A 55 3.37 10.17 12.54
CA GLU A 55 3.35 10.18 14.00
C GLU A 55 1.89 10.31 14.43
N PRO A 56 1.42 9.54 15.42
CA PRO A 56 0.08 9.73 15.94
C PRO A 56 0.04 11.16 16.47
N THR A 57 -0.59 12.06 15.71
CA THR A 57 -1.08 13.31 16.27
C THR A 57 -2.15 12.88 17.25
N TYR A 58 -1.75 12.69 18.51
CA TYR A 58 -2.68 12.84 19.62
C TYR A 58 -3.26 14.24 19.44
N GLY A 59 -4.42 14.30 18.80
CA GLY A 59 -5.21 15.50 18.72
C GLY A 59 -5.44 15.93 20.15
N SER A 60 -4.76 16.99 20.56
CA SER A 60 -5.33 17.90 21.53
C SER A 60 -6.70 18.28 20.97
N ASP A 61 -7.75 17.69 21.52
CA ASP A 61 -9.04 18.34 21.59
C ASP A 61 -8.80 19.69 22.27
N GLU A 62 -8.68 20.75 21.47
CA GLU A 62 -8.82 22.12 21.95
C GLU A 62 -10.06 22.72 21.29
N ASP A 63 -11.15 22.63 22.07
CA ASP A 63 -12.37 23.45 22.16
C ASP A 63 -12.84 24.27 20.95
#